data_AF-A0A9N9SJT0-F1
#
_entry.id   AF-A0A9N9SJT0-F1
#
_cell.length_a   1.000
_cell.length_b   1.000
_cell.length_c   1.000
_cell.angle_alpha   90.00
_cell.angle_beta   90.00
_cell.angle_gamma   90.00
#
_symmetry.space_group_name_H-M   'P 1'
#
loop_
_entity.id
_entity.type
_entity.pdbx_description
1 polymer ?
#
loop_
_entity_poly.entity_id
_entity_poly.type
_entity_poly.pdbx_seq_one_letter_code
_entity_poly.pdbx_strand_id
1 'polypeptide(L)'
;MSQSMHSRYMERSNQERTIECDTYGLRFEDGYVIGNTAVQYENDKLGVRNKRFNLTPGLLQLLLKRIPQNYTAKDLGVYKNILILTNAHKQKYKSDGPVNANSSWKYRNIISLLFPPKRRRNIRRLAPRHTYIEKDNIHTPTHDIVMNNKMKIQQQIENLIAGQSC
;
A
#
# COMPACT_ATOMS: atom_id res chain seq x y z
N MET A 1 16.19 2.94 -40.36
CA MET A 1 15.02 2.54 -39.53
C MET A 1 15.21 3.16 -38.16
N SER A 2 14.32 4.07 -37.74
CA SER A 2 14.43 4.72 -36.43
C SER A 2 14.11 3.70 -35.33
N GLN A 3 15.08 3.38 -34.47
CA GLN A 3 14.81 2.60 -33.26
C GLN A 3 13.97 3.48 -32.32
N SER A 4 12.79 3.01 -31.92
CA SER A 4 11.96 3.71 -30.93
C SER A 4 12.77 4.01 -29.67
N MET A 5 12.59 5.21 -29.11
CA MET A 5 13.18 5.62 -27.82
C MET A 5 12.90 4.60 -26.70
N HIS A 6 11.74 3.95 -26.75
CA HIS A 6 11.35 2.92 -25.78
C HIS A 6 12.14 1.63 -25.97
N SER A 7 12.42 1.24 -27.22
CA SER A 7 13.25 0.05 -27.53
C SER A 7 14.69 0.23 -27.02
N ARG A 8 15.28 1.41 -27.27
CA ARG A 8 16.62 1.75 -26.76
C ARG A 8 16.66 1.80 -25.22
N TYR A 9 15.57 2.24 -24.59
CA TYR A 9 15.47 2.26 -23.12
C TYR A 9 15.39 0.84 -22.53
N MET A 10 14.58 -0.04 -23.12
CA MET A 10 14.50 -1.45 -22.73
C MET A 10 15.85 -2.15 -22.90
N GLU A 11 16.49 -1.96 -24.06
CA GLU A 11 17.76 -2.61 -24.39
C GLU A 11 18.91 -2.12 -23.50
N ARG A 12 18.99 -0.81 -23.24
CA ARG A 12 19.95 -0.23 -22.28
C ARG A 12 19.70 -0.72 -20.85
N SER A 13 18.44 -0.83 -20.43
CA SER A 13 18.10 -1.31 -19.09
C SER A 13 18.50 -2.76 -18.85
N ASN A 14 18.47 -3.59 -19.90
CA ASN A 14 18.95 -4.97 -19.85
C ASN A 14 20.47 -5.06 -19.77
N GLN A 15 21.18 -4.22 -20.53
CA GLN A 15 22.65 -4.27 -20.63
C GLN A 15 23.34 -3.74 -19.37
N GLU A 16 22.70 -2.82 -18.63
CA GLU A 16 23.18 -2.29 -17.34
C GLU A 16 22.65 -3.05 -16.10
N ARG A 17 21.83 -4.10 -16.26
CA ARG A 17 21.09 -4.76 -15.15
C ARG A 17 20.33 -3.75 -14.25
N THR A 18 19.84 -2.65 -14.82
CA THR A 18 19.14 -1.58 -14.08
C THR A 18 17.64 -1.85 -13.90
N ILE A 19 17.24 -3.13 -13.89
CA ILE A 19 15.96 -3.54 -13.33
C ILE A 19 16.11 -3.47 -11.81
N GLU A 20 15.85 -2.30 -11.26
CA GLU A 20 16.11 -2.04 -9.83
C GLU A 20 15.07 -2.72 -8.92
N CYS A 21 13.92 -3.16 -9.46
CA CYS A 21 12.89 -3.87 -8.71
C CYS A 21 12.22 -4.95 -9.55
N ASP A 22 12.74 -6.17 -9.39
CA ASP A 22 12.36 -7.38 -10.09
C ASP A 22 11.02 -7.97 -9.62
N THR A 23 10.61 -7.71 -8.38
CA THR A 23 9.52 -8.45 -7.72
C THR A 23 8.14 -8.11 -8.30
N TYR A 24 7.90 -6.83 -8.64
CA TYR A 24 6.62 -6.34 -9.17
C TYR A 24 6.79 -5.74 -10.57
N GLY A 25 7.88 -6.07 -11.24
CA GLY A 25 8.33 -5.39 -12.44
C GLY A 25 8.56 -6.33 -13.61
N LEU A 26 9.08 -5.75 -14.70
CA LEU A 26 9.66 -6.50 -15.80
C LEU A 26 10.98 -7.12 -15.34
N ARG A 27 11.21 -8.38 -15.69
CA ARG A 27 12.46 -9.10 -15.49
C ARG A 27 12.92 -9.67 -16.81
N PHE A 28 14.22 -9.91 -16.92
CA PHE A 28 14.81 -10.63 -18.03
C PHE A 28 15.41 -11.93 -17.48
N GLU A 29 14.76 -13.04 -17.81
CA GLU A 29 15.22 -14.40 -17.52
C GLU A 29 15.52 -15.05 -18.89
N ASP A 30 14.76 -16.05 -19.33
CA ASP A 30 14.82 -16.61 -20.70
C ASP A 30 14.03 -15.75 -21.72
N GLY A 31 13.98 -14.45 -21.48
CA GLY A 31 13.10 -13.49 -22.14
C GLY A 31 12.43 -12.55 -21.14
N TYR A 32 11.64 -11.62 -21.66
CA TYR A 32 10.92 -10.67 -20.83
C TYR A 32 9.77 -11.36 -20.10
N VAL A 33 9.78 -11.29 -18.77
CA VAL A 33 8.74 -11.86 -17.92
C VAL A 33 8.26 -10.85 -16.89
N ILE A 34 6.98 -10.89 -16.56
CA ILE A 34 6.40 -10.18 -15.41
C ILE A 34 5.66 -11.23 -14.61
N GLY A 35 5.93 -11.31 -13.31
CA GLY A 35 5.28 -12.32 -12.45
C GLY A 35 5.55 -13.74 -12.94
N ASN A 36 4.51 -14.48 -13.33
CA ASN A 36 4.62 -15.81 -13.92
C ASN A 36 4.38 -15.87 -15.44
N THR A 37 4.33 -14.73 -16.12
CA THR A 37 3.89 -14.66 -17.52
C THR A 37 4.97 -14.02 -18.39
N ALA A 38 5.30 -14.67 -19.50
CA ALA A 38 6.15 -14.11 -20.54
C ALA A 38 5.42 -12.96 -21.26
N VAL A 39 6.16 -11.90 -21.56
CA VAL A 39 5.63 -10.70 -22.20
C VAL A 39 6.37 -10.41 -23.49
N GLN A 40 5.66 -9.83 -24.44
CA GLN A 40 6.21 -9.45 -25.73
C GLN A 40 6.23 -7.94 -25.83
N TYR A 41 7.29 -7.40 -26.40
CA TYR A 41 7.43 -5.98 -26.65
C TYR A 41 7.47 -5.77 -28.16
N GLU A 42 6.49 -5.03 -28.69
CA GLU A 42 6.37 -4.75 -30.11
C GLU A 42 5.72 -3.38 -30.33
N ASN A 43 6.33 -2.52 -31.15
CA ASN A 43 5.77 -1.22 -31.55
C ASN A 43 5.29 -0.35 -30.36
N ASP A 44 6.15 -0.19 -29.34
CA ASP A 44 5.86 0.57 -28.10
C ASP A 44 4.65 0.05 -27.31
N LYS A 45 4.26 -1.21 -27.55
CA LYS A 45 3.20 -1.89 -26.82
C LYS A 45 3.75 -3.10 -26.10
N LEU A 46 3.26 -3.30 -24.89
CA LEU A 46 3.50 -4.48 -24.09
C LEU A 46 2.35 -5.47 -24.30
N GLY A 47 2.66 -6.60 -24.92
CA GLY A 47 1.79 -7.77 -25.01
C GLY A 47 1.90 -8.61 -23.75
N VAL A 48 0.78 -8.77 -23.04
CA VAL A 48 0.67 -9.63 -21.86
C VAL A 48 -0.54 -10.54 -22.06
N ARG A 49 -0.28 -11.84 -22.27
CA ARG A 49 -1.32 -12.81 -22.70
C ARG A 49 -2.02 -12.28 -23.97
N ASN A 50 -3.36 -12.20 -23.96
CA ASN A 50 -4.17 -11.73 -25.08
C ASN A 50 -4.49 -10.22 -25.02
N LYS A 51 -3.73 -9.43 -24.23
CA LYS A 51 -3.93 -7.99 -24.10
C LYS A 51 -2.68 -7.21 -24.49
N ARG A 52 -2.88 -6.04 -25.08
CA ARG A 52 -1.82 -5.10 -25.46
C ARG A 52 -1.99 -3.79 -24.69
N PHE A 53 -0.89 -3.28 -24.14
CA PHE A 53 -0.85 -2.04 -23.37
C PHE A 53 0.11 -1.06 -24.01
N ASN A 54 -0.30 0.21 -24.15
CA ASN A 54 0.60 1.26 -24.62
C ASN A 54 1.63 1.56 -23.51
N LEU A 55 2.91 1.54 -23.85
CA LEU A 55 3.98 1.85 -22.90
C LEU A 55 4.16 3.36 -22.82
N THR A 56 3.56 3.96 -21.80
CA THR A 56 3.82 5.35 -21.44
C THR A 56 5.13 5.44 -20.63
N PRO A 57 5.82 6.59 -20.63
CA PRO A 57 6.99 6.79 -19.78
C PRO A 57 6.71 6.57 -18.28
N GLY A 58 5.48 6.86 -17.83
CA GLY A 58 5.04 6.59 -16.45
C GLY A 58 4.86 5.10 -16.16
N LEU A 59 4.26 4.36 -17.09
CA LEU A 59 4.12 2.91 -16.97
C LEU A 59 5.47 2.19 -17.00
N LEU A 60 6.41 2.64 -17.84
CA LEU A 60 7.77 2.12 -17.85
C LEU A 60 8.46 2.27 -16.50
N GLN A 61 8.34 3.44 -15.87
CA GLN A 61 8.93 3.64 -14.55
C GLN A 61 8.34 2.70 -13.50
N LEU A 62 7.01 2.48 -13.53
CA LEU A 62 6.35 1.53 -12.63
C LEU A 62 6.86 0.09 -12.84
N LEU A 63 7.13 -0.30 -14.10
CA LEU A 63 7.60 -1.63 -14.45
C LEU A 63 9.09 -1.85 -14.19
N LEU A 64 9.95 -0.85 -14.36
CA LEU A 64 11.40 -1.01 -14.36
C LEU A 64 12.10 -0.48 -13.10
N LYS A 65 11.67 0.68 -12.58
CA LYS A 65 12.39 1.38 -11.49
C LYS A 65 11.96 0.89 -10.12
N ARG A 66 12.87 0.96 -9.14
CA ARG A 66 12.53 0.65 -7.74
C ARG A 66 11.70 1.74 -7.08
N ILE A 67 12.02 2.99 -7.41
CA ILE A 67 11.33 4.19 -6.92
C ILE A 67 10.88 4.98 -8.15
N PRO A 68 9.68 4.69 -8.68
CA PRO A 68 9.11 5.46 -9.79
C PRO A 68 8.79 6.89 -9.31
N GLN A 69 9.19 7.89 -10.10
CA GLN A 69 9.05 9.30 -9.74
C GLN A 69 7.88 9.96 -10.47
N ASN A 70 7.74 9.69 -11.78
CA ASN A 70 6.78 10.37 -12.63
C ASN A 70 5.81 9.36 -13.25
N TYR A 71 4.61 9.23 -12.70
CA TYR A 71 3.54 8.41 -13.26
C TYR A 71 2.18 9.02 -12.95
N THR A 72 1.17 8.68 -13.76
CA THR A 72 -0.20 9.20 -13.62
C THR A 72 -1.13 8.18 -12.96
N ALA A 73 -2.32 8.62 -12.52
CA ALA A 73 -3.38 7.72 -12.05
C ALA A 73 -3.82 6.71 -13.13
N LYS A 74 -3.78 7.12 -14.41
CA LYS A 74 -4.06 6.22 -15.55
C LYS A 74 -3.00 5.11 -15.64
N ASP A 75 -1.73 5.47 -15.48
CA ASP A 75 -0.63 4.49 -15.49
C ASP A 75 -0.76 3.50 -14.34
N LEU A 76 -1.16 3.96 -13.13
CA LEU A 76 -1.45 3.07 -12.00
C LEU A 76 -2.56 2.06 -12.29
N GLY A 77 -3.64 2.50 -12.94
CA GLY A 77 -4.75 1.62 -13.34
C GLY A 77 -4.29 0.54 -14.31
N VAL A 78 -3.51 0.91 -15.32
CA VAL A 78 -2.92 -0.03 -16.28
C VAL A 78 -1.94 -0.98 -15.60
N TYR A 79 -1.06 -0.45 -14.75
CA TYR A 79 -0.08 -1.23 -14.01
C TYR A 79 -0.75 -2.27 -13.10
N LYS A 80 -1.80 -1.88 -12.36
CA LYS A 80 -2.61 -2.79 -11.55
C LYS A 80 -3.17 -3.94 -12.40
N ASN A 81 -3.71 -3.64 -13.58
CA ASN A 81 -4.24 -4.65 -14.48
C ASN A 81 -3.16 -5.63 -14.95
N ILE A 82 -1.97 -5.14 -15.30
CA ILE A 82 -0.83 -5.98 -15.66
C ILE A 82 -0.47 -6.90 -14.48
N LEU A 83 -0.32 -6.37 -13.27
CA LEU A 83 0.02 -7.15 -12.08
C LEU A 83 -1.02 -8.23 -11.75
N ILE A 84 -2.30 -7.99 -12.02
CA ILE A 84 -3.38 -8.98 -11.85
C ILE A 84 -3.24 -10.08 -12.89
N LEU A 85 -3.06 -9.71 -14.16
CA LEU A 85 -2.95 -10.66 -15.27
C LEU A 85 -1.76 -11.60 -15.12
N THR A 86 -0.67 -11.13 -14.51
CA THR A 86 0.58 -11.89 -14.39
C THR A 86 0.83 -12.45 -13.00
N ASN A 87 -0.11 -12.25 -12.06
CA ASN A 87 0.05 -12.57 -10.64
C ASN A 87 1.31 -11.98 -9.99
N ALA A 88 1.92 -10.94 -10.56
CA ALA A 88 3.17 -10.37 -10.05
C ALA A 88 3.02 -9.79 -8.63
N HIS A 89 1.81 -9.39 -8.25
CA HIS A 89 1.50 -8.90 -6.90
C HIS A 89 1.38 -10.03 -5.84
N LYS A 90 1.45 -11.30 -6.23
CA LYS A 90 1.19 -12.46 -5.37
C LYS A 90 2.49 -13.16 -4.95
N GLN A 91 2.48 -13.78 -3.77
CA GLN A 91 3.61 -14.60 -3.33
C GLN A 91 3.85 -15.76 -4.30
N LYS A 92 5.12 -15.96 -4.69
CA LYS A 92 5.54 -16.98 -5.66
C LYS A 92 4.75 -16.94 -6.98
N TYR A 93 4.15 -15.81 -7.32
CA TYR A 93 3.30 -15.60 -8.50
C TYR A 93 2.12 -16.57 -8.64
N LYS A 94 1.67 -17.15 -7.52
CA LYS A 94 0.52 -18.06 -7.48
C LYS A 94 -0.78 -17.27 -7.41
N SER A 95 -1.77 -17.65 -8.22
CA SER A 95 -3.07 -16.94 -8.31
C SER A 95 -3.84 -16.93 -6.98
N ASP A 96 -3.77 -18.03 -6.24
CA ASP A 96 -4.39 -18.24 -4.93
C ASP A 96 -3.57 -17.66 -3.76
N GLY A 97 -2.31 -17.29 -4.00
CA GLY A 97 -1.41 -16.77 -2.97
C GLY A 97 -1.90 -15.48 -2.32
N PRO A 98 -1.39 -15.13 -1.13
CA PRO A 98 -1.57 -13.79 -0.58
C PRO A 98 -0.79 -12.76 -1.42
N VAL A 99 -1.10 -11.47 -1.22
CA VAL A 99 -0.27 -10.38 -1.75
C VAL A 99 1.15 -10.55 -1.22
N ASN A 100 2.15 -10.43 -2.09
CA ASN A 100 3.54 -10.47 -1.68
C ASN A 100 3.82 -9.20 -0.86
N ALA A 101 3.87 -9.34 0.46
CA ALA A 101 4.20 -8.24 1.35
C ALA A 101 5.70 -8.22 1.63
N ASN A 102 6.36 -7.09 1.40
CA ASN A 102 7.79 -6.93 1.68
C ASN A 102 8.15 -5.51 2.14
N SER A 103 9.43 -5.28 2.46
CA SER A 103 9.91 -4.00 2.98
C SER A 103 10.21 -2.95 1.89
N SER A 104 10.05 -3.29 0.61
CA SER A 104 10.44 -2.40 -0.48
C SER A 104 9.61 -1.11 -0.50
N TRP A 105 10.24 -0.02 -0.96
CA TRP A 105 9.55 1.26 -1.13
C TRP A 105 8.34 1.11 -2.07
N LYS A 106 8.52 0.38 -3.18
CA LYS A 106 7.44 0.10 -4.15
C LYS A 106 6.27 -0.62 -3.50
N TYR A 107 6.52 -1.62 -2.65
CA TYR A 107 5.43 -2.28 -1.93
C TYR A 107 4.68 -1.31 -1.01
N ARG A 108 5.41 -0.60 -0.14
CA ARG A 108 4.82 0.25 0.89
C ARG A 108 3.98 1.39 0.31
N ASN A 109 4.43 1.99 -0.79
CA ASN A 109 3.82 3.20 -1.35
C ASN A 109 2.90 2.94 -2.54
N ILE A 110 3.03 1.81 -3.23
CA ILE A 110 2.26 1.54 -4.46
C ILE A 110 1.46 0.23 -4.32
N ILE A 111 2.14 -0.91 -4.13
CA ILE A 111 1.46 -2.22 -4.16
C ILE A 111 0.45 -2.36 -3.03
N SER A 112 0.77 -1.89 -1.82
CA SER A 112 -0.13 -1.92 -0.66
C SER A 112 -1.40 -1.11 -0.88
N LEU A 113 -1.34 -0.03 -1.66
CA LEU A 113 -2.48 0.82 -1.99
C LEU A 113 -3.34 0.20 -3.11
N LEU A 114 -2.69 -0.41 -4.11
CA LEU A 114 -3.39 -1.10 -5.20
C LEU A 114 -4.07 -2.39 -4.74
N PHE A 115 -3.45 -3.08 -3.77
CA PHE A 115 -3.89 -4.36 -3.21
C PHE A 115 -3.88 -4.29 -1.67
N PRO A 116 -4.84 -3.58 -1.05
CA PRO A 116 -4.87 -3.43 0.39
C PRO A 116 -4.96 -4.79 1.08
N PRO A 117 -4.14 -5.03 2.12
CA PRO A 117 -4.21 -6.27 2.86
C PRO A 117 -5.61 -6.40 3.43
N LYS A 118 -6.21 -7.59 3.28
CA LYS A 118 -7.49 -7.89 3.94
C LYS A 118 -7.30 -7.63 5.42
N ARG A 119 -7.95 -6.59 5.95
CA ARG A 119 -8.01 -6.35 7.39
C ARG A 119 -8.59 -7.61 8.01
N ARG A 120 -7.76 -8.40 8.69
CA ARG A 120 -8.30 -9.34 9.66
C ARG A 120 -8.96 -8.47 10.70
N ARG A 121 -10.29 -8.40 10.67
CA ARG A 121 -11.09 -7.95 11.80
C ARG A 121 -10.71 -8.88 12.94
N ASN A 122 -9.69 -8.52 13.71
CA ASN A 122 -9.38 -9.16 14.97
C ASN A 122 -10.51 -8.77 15.92
N ILE A 123 -11.66 -9.44 15.82
CA ILE A 123 -12.71 -9.42 16.84
C ILE A 123 -12.17 -9.97 18.18
N ARG A 124 -10.93 -10.49 18.20
CA ARG A 124 -10.25 -11.07 19.39
C ARG A 124 -9.08 -10.24 19.95
N ARG A 125 -8.92 -8.97 19.58
CA ARG A 125 -7.97 -8.06 20.24
C ARG A 125 -8.56 -6.68 20.62
N LEU A 126 -9.88 -6.61 20.75
CA LEU A 126 -10.51 -5.71 21.71
C LEU A 126 -10.93 -6.54 22.93
N ALA A 127 -9.96 -7.19 23.58
CA ALA A 127 -10.08 -7.35 25.01
C ALA A 127 -9.38 -6.12 25.59
N PRO A 128 -10.09 -5.23 26.30
CA PRO A 128 -9.44 -4.18 27.05
C PRO A 128 -8.39 -4.85 27.93
N ARG A 129 -7.17 -4.32 27.88
CA ARG A 129 -6.11 -4.74 28.80
C ARG A 129 -6.56 -4.23 30.18
N HIS A 130 -7.23 -5.11 30.93
CA HIS A 130 -7.91 -4.84 32.20
C HIS A 130 -9.14 -3.91 32.12
N THR A 131 -10.33 -4.48 31.99
CA THR A 131 -11.57 -3.86 32.49
C THR A 131 -12.21 -4.83 33.45
N TYR A 132 -12.29 -4.47 34.73
CA TYR A 132 -13.20 -5.10 35.67
C TYR A 132 -14.63 -4.85 35.15
N ILE A 133 -15.42 -5.91 34.97
CA ILE A 133 -16.87 -5.79 34.74
C ILE A 133 -17.51 -6.02 36.10
N GLU A 134 -17.81 -4.95 36.81
CA GLU A 134 -18.87 -5.00 37.82
C GLU A 134 -20.17 -4.67 37.09
N LYS A 135 -21.16 -5.55 37.25
CA LYS A 135 -22.44 -5.43 36.53
C LYS A 135 -23.11 -4.13 37.02
N ASP A 136 -23.55 -3.33 36.05
CA ASP A 136 -24.37 -2.14 36.22
C ASP A 136 -23.64 -0.82 36.60
N ASN A 137 -22.74 -0.33 35.72
CA ASN A 137 -22.63 1.10 35.33
C ASN A 137 -21.38 1.34 34.45
N ILE A 138 -21.56 1.91 33.25
CA ILE A 138 -20.45 2.18 32.31
C ILE A 138 -19.67 3.40 32.78
N HIS A 139 -18.51 3.18 33.41
CA HIS A 139 -17.56 4.24 33.73
C HIS A 139 -16.51 4.35 32.63
N THR A 140 -16.47 5.48 31.93
CA THR A 140 -15.46 5.76 30.90
C THR A 140 -14.38 6.70 31.46
N PRO A 141 -13.10 6.61 31.02
CA PRO A 141 -12.03 7.49 31.52
C PRO A 141 -12.32 8.98 31.29
N THR A 142 -13.13 9.28 30.28
CA THR A 142 -13.61 10.64 30.01
C THR A 142 -14.61 11.09 31.09
N HIS A 143 -15.47 10.20 31.57
CA HIS A 143 -16.41 10.49 32.65
C HIS A 143 -15.68 10.75 33.99
N ASP A 144 -14.60 10.01 34.27
CA ASP A 144 -13.72 10.25 35.42
C ASP A 144 -13.10 11.65 35.41
N ILE A 145 -12.50 12.03 34.28
CA ILE A 145 -11.86 13.33 34.11
C ILE A 145 -12.89 14.45 34.23
N VAL A 146 -14.07 14.28 33.62
CA VAL A 146 -15.16 15.25 33.71
C VAL A 146 -15.70 15.37 35.14
N MET A 147 -15.88 14.26 35.87
CA MET A 147 -16.36 14.30 37.26
C MET A 147 -15.31 14.86 38.23
N ASN A 148 -14.03 14.54 38.04
CA ASN A 148 -12.98 15.07 38.89
C ASN A 148 -12.77 16.58 38.66
N ASN A 149 -12.89 17.04 37.41
CA ASN A 149 -12.93 18.46 37.10
C ASN A 149 -14.18 19.13 37.65
N LYS A 150 -15.35 18.48 37.59
CA LYS A 150 -16.61 18.97 38.18
C LYS A 150 -16.50 19.10 39.69
N MET A 151 -15.95 18.12 40.40
CA MET A 151 -15.76 18.17 41.86
C MET A 151 -14.76 19.25 42.27
N LYS A 152 -13.65 19.43 41.52
CA LYS A 152 -12.70 20.51 41.78
C LYS A 152 -13.33 21.89 41.60
N ILE A 153 -14.15 22.07 40.56
CA ILE A 153 -14.89 23.33 40.33
C ILE A 153 -15.89 23.57 41.47
N GLN A 154 -16.60 22.52 41.92
CA GLN A 154 -17.57 22.62 43.00
C GLN A 154 -16.92 23.05 44.33
N GLN A 155 -15.81 22.42 44.70
CA GLN A 155 -15.05 22.76 45.91
C GLN A 155 -14.50 24.20 45.85
N GLN A 156 -14.08 24.65 44.67
CA GLN A 156 -13.56 26.01 44.50
C GLN A 156 -14.66 27.07 44.63
N ILE A 157 -15.89 26.77 44.19
CA ILE A 157 -17.06 27.63 44.40
C ILE A 157 -17.45 27.67 45.88
N GLU A 158 -17.48 26.53 46.56
CA GLU A 158 -17.82 26.45 48.00
C GLU A 158 -16.82 27.22 48.87
N ASN A 159 -15.52 27.15 48.55
CA ASN A 159 -14.50 27.91 49.25
C ASN A 159 -14.58 29.43 49.00
N LEU A 160 -15.07 29.86 47.83
CA LEU A 160 -15.32 31.28 47.53
C LEU A 160 -16.57 31.80 48.25
N ILE A 161 -17.59 30.97 48.46
CA ILE A 161 -18.81 31.31 49.20
C ILE A 161 -18.53 31.34 50.71
N ALA A 162 -17.75 30.38 51.24
CA ALA A 162 -17.39 30.32 52.65
C ALA A 162 -16.44 31.44 53.10
N GLY A 163 -15.69 32.06 52.18
CA GLY A 163 -14.83 33.20 52.46
C GLY A 163 -15.54 34.57 52.44
N GLN A 164 -16.86 34.62 52.27
CA GLN A 164 -17.66 35.87 52.27
C GLN A 164 -18.65 35.98 53.45
N SER A 165 -18.56 35.08 54.43
CA SER A 165 -19.29 35.21 55.70
C SER A 165 -18.32 35.22 56.88
N CYS A 166 -18.20 36.41 57.48
CA CYS A 166 -17.38 36.86 58.62
C CYS A 166 -15.97 37.37 58.27
#